data_AF-A0A4Q4VLW3-F1
#
_entry.id   AF-A0A4Q4VLW3-F1
#
_cell.length_a   1.000
_cell.length_b   1.000
_cell.length_c   1.000
_cell.angle_alpha   90.00
_cell.angle_beta   90.00
_cell.angle_gamma   90.00
#
_symmetry.space_group_name_H-M   'P 1'
#
loop_
_entity.id
_entity.type
_entity.pdbx_description
1 polymer ?
#
loop_
_entity_poly.entity_id
_entity_poly.type
_entity_poly.pdbx_seq_one_letter_code
_entity_poly.pdbx_strand_id
1 'polypeptide(L)'
;MGFWDTITDFVEAATPWNTAEAEAPPPEEKESTEESNDEPEADDGDEEEDEEEDEDEVVDPKEKLEEECANSKQCAPAKHHYDECVERVTGAADGEANEDCVEEFFHLVHCATQCAAPKLWSQLK
;
A
#
# COMPACT_ATOMS: atom_id res chain seq x y z
N MET A 1 -47.25 9.13 5.70
CA MET A 1 -45.94 9.08 6.36
C MET A 1 -45.99 9.99 7.57
N GLY A 2 -46.19 9.39 8.75
CA GLY A 2 -46.12 10.13 10.00
C GLY A 2 -44.66 10.36 10.39
N PHE A 3 -44.41 11.38 11.20
CA PHE A 3 -43.07 11.67 11.73
C PHE A 3 -42.49 10.53 12.58
N TRP A 4 -43.35 9.66 13.12
CA TRP A 4 -42.92 8.46 13.84
C TRP A 4 -42.33 7.39 12.91
N ASP A 5 -42.84 7.26 11.68
CA ASP A 5 -42.34 6.28 10.70
C ASP A 5 -40.89 6.61 10.29
N THR A 6 -40.57 7.90 10.12
CA THR A 6 -39.21 8.34 9.76
C THR A 6 -38.19 8.16 10.88
N ILE A 7 -38.65 8.16 12.14
CA ILE A 7 -37.77 7.95 13.29
C ILE A 7 -37.49 6.45 13.45
N THR A 8 -38.50 5.59 13.23
CA THR A 8 -38.31 4.14 13.26
C THR A 8 -37.38 3.66 12.15
N ASP A 9 -37.52 4.17 10.92
CA ASP A 9 -36.65 3.81 9.79
C ASP A 9 -35.17 4.19 10.07
N PHE A 10 -34.94 5.33 10.72
CA PHE A 10 -33.58 5.80 11.01
C PHE A 10 -32.93 5.01 12.16
N VAL A 11 -33.72 4.60 13.16
CA VAL A 11 -33.23 3.77 14.27
C VAL A 11 -32.96 2.35 13.79
N GLU A 12 -33.79 1.79 12.91
CA GLU A 12 -33.61 0.46 12.35
C GLU A 12 -32.36 0.38 11.45
N ALA A 13 -32.11 1.41 10.63
CA ALA A 13 -30.87 1.54 9.86
C ALA A 13 -29.60 1.73 10.72
N ALA A 14 -29.74 2.32 11.91
CA ALA A 14 -28.64 2.55 12.83
C ALA A 14 -28.34 1.35 13.75
N THR A 15 -29.18 0.30 13.75
CA THR A 15 -28.88 -0.92 14.50
C THR A 15 -27.82 -1.76 13.79
N PRO A 16 -26.91 -2.39 14.54
CA PRO A 16 -25.74 -3.11 14.00
C PRO A 16 -26.08 -4.43 13.29
N TRP A 17 -27.36 -4.73 13.03
CA TRP A 17 -27.79 -5.91 12.27
C TRP A 17 -27.92 -5.66 10.77
N ASN A 18 -27.67 -4.44 10.29
CA ASN A 18 -27.52 -4.12 8.86
C ASN A 18 -26.12 -4.48 8.30
N THR A 19 -25.42 -5.40 8.97
CA THR A 19 -24.17 -6.00 8.49
C THR A 19 -24.49 -6.91 7.32
N ALA A 20 -23.98 -6.57 6.13
CA ALA A 20 -23.98 -7.46 4.99
C ALA A 20 -23.36 -8.81 5.41
N GLU A 21 -24.12 -9.90 5.29
CA GLU A 21 -23.65 -11.27 5.50
C GLU A 21 -22.62 -11.63 4.43
N ALA A 22 -21.34 -11.35 4.71
CA ALA A 22 -20.22 -12.01 4.07
C ALA A 22 -19.85 -13.22 4.93
N GLU A 23 -20.15 -14.41 4.42
CA GLU A 23 -19.85 -15.71 5.01
C GLU A 23 -18.33 -15.84 5.26
N ALA A 24 -17.90 -15.91 6.52
CA ALA A 24 -16.51 -16.12 6.91
C ALA A 24 -16.35 -17.52 7.57
N PRO A 25 -15.45 -18.40 7.10
CA PRO A 25 -15.04 -19.57 7.84
C PRO A 25 -14.04 -19.21 8.98
N PRO A 26 -14.02 -20.01 10.07
CA PRO A 26 -13.44 -19.64 11.37
C PRO A 26 -11.90 -19.70 11.47
N PRO A 27 -11.30 -19.06 12.49
CA PRO A 27 -9.86 -19.04 12.75
C PRO A 27 -9.41 -20.27 13.56
N GLU A 28 -8.29 -20.88 13.19
CA GLU A 28 -7.56 -21.79 14.08
C GLU A 28 -6.12 -21.31 14.32
N GLU A 29 -5.69 -21.51 15.56
CA GLU A 29 -4.54 -20.91 16.21
C GLU A 29 -3.34 -21.90 16.29
N LYS A 30 -2.14 -21.34 16.49
CA LYS A 30 -1.02 -21.82 17.34
C LYS A 30 -0.14 -23.03 16.95
N GLU A 31 1.17 -22.74 16.90
CA GLU A 31 2.30 -23.32 17.69
C GLU A 31 3.55 -23.47 16.81
N SER A 32 4.60 -22.67 17.04
CA SER A 32 5.73 -22.95 17.95
C SER A 32 6.62 -24.12 17.49
N THR A 33 7.80 -23.84 16.94
CA THR A 33 9.08 -24.45 17.39
C THR A 33 10.30 -23.82 16.71
N GLU A 34 11.27 -23.41 17.53
CA GLU A 34 12.66 -23.11 17.16
C GLU A 34 13.48 -24.38 16.87
N GLU A 35 14.67 -24.12 16.30
CA GLU A 35 15.90 -24.94 16.26
C GLU A 35 16.22 -25.78 15.00
N SER A 36 17.12 -25.20 14.19
CA SER A 36 18.49 -25.69 13.95
C SER A 36 18.71 -27.05 13.27
N ASN A 37 19.09 -27.05 11.99
CA ASN A 37 20.27 -27.82 11.55
C ASN A 37 20.79 -27.44 10.15
N ASP A 38 22.10 -27.19 10.11
CA ASP A 38 23.10 -27.28 9.04
C ASP A 38 22.73 -28.05 7.75
N GLU A 39 22.97 -27.39 6.62
CA GLU A 39 23.31 -27.93 5.28
C GLU A 39 24.59 -28.83 5.34
N PRO A 40 25.07 -29.58 4.29
CA PRO A 40 24.86 -29.38 2.85
C PRO A 40 24.83 -30.64 1.90
N GLU A 41 24.63 -30.35 0.60
CA GLU A 41 25.22 -30.95 -0.63
C GLU A 41 24.51 -32.04 -1.50
N ALA A 42 24.63 -31.76 -2.81
CA ALA A 42 24.68 -32.60 -4.03
C ALA A 42 23.34 -33.06 -4.66
N ASP A 43 22.89 -32.46 -5.77
CA ASP A 43 23.33 -32.62 -7.18
C ASP A 43 22.87 -33.95 -7.81
N ASP A 44 21.81 -33.88 -8.62
CA ASP A 44 21.62 -34.65 -9.86
C ASP A 44 20.45 -34.02 -10.63
N GLY A 45 20.63 -33.78 -11.94
CA GLY A 45 19.75 -32.92 -12.73
C GLY A 45 18.93 -33.60 -13.82
N ASP A 46 18.44 -32.70 -14.68
CA ASP A 46 17.92 -32.85 -16.04
C ASP A 46 16.40 -33.02 -16.25
N GLU A 47 15.96 -32.41 -17.36
CA GLU A 47 14.63 -32.38 -18.00
C GLU A 47 13.64 -31.37 -17.32
N GLU A 48 13.16 -30.30 -17.97
CA GLU A 48 12.63 -30.13 -19.32
C GLU A 48 12.67 -28.64 -19.76
N GLU A 49 12.79 -28.41 -21.07
CA GLU A 49 12.41 -27.18 -21.79
C GLU A 49 10.94 -26.77 -21.54
N ASP A 50 10.56 -25.57 -22.02
CA ASP A 50 9.26 -24.86 -21.92
C ASP A 50 9.09 -24.06 -20.61
N GLU A 51 9.01 -22.73 -20.58
CA GLU A 51 8.33 -21.83 -21.51
C GLU A 51 9.11 -20.53 -21.71
N GLU A 52 9.27 -20.13 -22.97
CA GLU A 52 9.49 -18.75 -23.35
C GLU A 52 8.29 -17.90 -22.91
N GLU A 53 8.49 -17.06 -21.90
CA GLU A 53 7.84 -15.74 -21.86
C GLU A 53 8.72 -14.84 -20.99
N ASP A 54 9.81 -14.34 -21.59
CA ASP A 54 10.37 -13.05 -21.20
C ASP A 54 9.33 -12.00 -21.65
N GLU A 55 8.19 -11.98 -20.96
CA GLU A 55 7.33 -10.81 -20.88
C GLU A 55 8.20 -9.73 -20.26
N ASP A 56 8.93 -8.98 -21.09
CA ASP A 56 9.51 -7.69 -20.74
C ASP A 56 8.37 -6.86 -20.11
N GLU A 57 8.21 -6.95 -18.78
CA GLU A 57 7.11 -6.32 -18.06
C GLU A 57 7.21 -4.83 -18.38
N VAL A 58 6.22 -4.31 -19.11
CA VAL A 58 6.24 -2.95 -19.60
C VAL A 58 6.14 -2.03 -18.40
N VAL A 59 7.30 -1.64 -17.85
CA VAL A 59 7.36 -0.80 -16.65
C VAL A 59 6.78 0.57 -16.98
N ASP A 60 5.76 1.01 -16.23
CA ASP A 60 5.13 2.30 -16.42
C ASP A 60 6.18 3.43 -16.30
N PRO A 61 6.40 4.22 -17.37
CA PRO A 61 7.30 5.37 -17.31
C PRO A 61 6.92 6.39 -16.23
N LYS A 62 5.65 6.45 -15.83
CA LYS A 62 5.17 7.35 -14.77
C LYS A 62 5.86 7.07 -13.44
N GLU A 63 5.94 5.80 -13.02
CA GLU A 63 6.50 5.45 -11.70
C GLU A 63 7.97 5.83 -11.61
N LYS A 64 8.75 5.51 -12.65
CA LYS A 64 10.16 5.92 -12.77
C LYS A 64 10.32 7.44 -12.68
N LEU A 65 9.50 8.18 -13.43
CA LEU A 65 9.59 9.64 -13.46
C LEU A 65 9.15 10.29 -12.14
N GLU A 66 8.10 9.76 -11.49
CA GLU A 66 7.64 10.24 -10.19
C GLU A 66 8.69 9.98 -9.10
N GLU A 67 9.35 8.82 -9.11
CA GLU A 67 10.43 8.50 -8.18
C GLU A 67 11.67 9.39 -8.39
N GLU A 68 12.12 9.57 -9.64
CA GLU A 68 13.20 10.51 -9.96
C GLU A 68 12.87 11.94 -9.51
N CYS A 69 11.63 12.37 -9.71
CA CYS A 69 11.15 13.69 -9.32
C CYS A 69 11.02 13.84 -7.80
N ALA A 70 10.56 12.81 -7.08
CA ALA A 70 10.50 12.79 -5.62
C ALA A 70 11.90 12.89 -4.98
N ASN A 71 12.91 12.27 -5.59
CA ASN A 71 14.31 12.32 -5.15
C ASN A 71 15.09 13.53 -5.69
N SER A 72 14.44 14.41 -6.45
CA SER A 72 15.07 15.60 -7.01
C SER A 72 15.31 16.68 -5.96
N LYS A 73 16.25 17.58 -6.23
CA LYS A 73 16.54 18.74 -5.35
C LYS A 73 15.33 19.67 -5.13
N GLN A 74 14.40 19.71 -6.09
CA GLN A 74 13.19 20.53 -5.98
C GLN A 74 12.22 19.97 -4.94
N CYS A 75 12.07 18.64 -4.89
CA CYS A 75 11.12 17.99 -3.98
C CYS A 75 11.76 17.48 -2.68
N ALA A 76 13.09 17.59 -2.54
CA ALA A 76 13.83 17.18 -1.34
C ALA A 76 13.25 17.75 -0.02
N PRO A 77 12.80 19.01 0.08
CA PRO A 77 12.18 19.52 1.31
C PRO A 77 10.85 18.83 1.64
N ALA A 78 9.99 18.61 0.65
CA ALA A 78 8.71 17.93 0.84
C ALA A 78 8.93 16.47 1.22
N LYS A 79 9.91 15.81 0.59
CA LYS A 79 10.31 14.43 0.92
C LYS A 79 10.81 14.33 2.36
N HIS A 80 11.69 15.24 2.78
CA HIS A 80 12.20 15.27 4.16
C HIS A 80 11.06 15.38 5.19
N HIS A 81 10.08 16.27 4.98
CA HIS A 81 8.96 16.40 5.91
C HIS A 81 8.08 15.16 5.95
N TYR A 82 7.85 14.52 4.79
CA TYR A 82 7.13 13.25 4.74
C TYR A 82 7.88 12.14 5.49
N ASP A 83 9.18 11.99 5.24
CA ASP A 83 10.00 10.96 5.90
C ASP A 83 10.04 11.21 7.43
N GLU A 84 10.16 12.46 7.88
CA GLU A 84 10.08 12.83 9.30
C GLU A 84 8.71 12.51 9.92
N CYS A 85 7.62 12.73 9.20
CA CYS A 85 6.29 12.31 9.64
C CYS A 85 6.19 10.79 9.75
N VAL A 86 6.68 10.05 8.75
CA VAL A 86 6.67 8.59 8.75
C VAL A 86 7.47 8.04 9.92
N GLU A 87 8.66 8.58 10.21
CA GLU A 87 9.47 8.19 11.38
C GLU A 87 8.71 8.42 12.70
N ARG A 88 7.97 9.53 12.81
CA ARG A 88 7.17 9.85 14.00
C ARG A 88 5.99 8.90 14.19
N VAL A 89 5.26 8.61 13.11
CA VAL A 89 4.08 7.72 13.12
C VAL A 89 4.49 6.26 13.34
N THR A 90 5.55 5.79 12.68
CA THR A 90 6.04 4.40 12.80
C THR A 90 6.85 4.15 14.06
N GLY A 91 7.45 5.19 14.64
CA GLY A 91 8.20 5.11 15.90
C GLY A 91 7.32 5.14 17.16
N ALA A 92 6.02 5.47 17.03
CA ALA A 92 5.07 5.37 18.14
C ALA A 92 4.76 3.89 18.44
N ALA A 93 4.45 3.56 19.70
CA ALA A 93 3.96 2.22 20.00
C ALA A 93 2.63 1.99 19.27
N ASP A 94 2.31 0.73 18.94
CA ASP A 94 1.13 0.36 18.18
C ASP A 94 -0.14 1.06 18.71
N GLY A 95 -0.69 1.98 17.92
CA GLY A 95 -1.90 2.74 18.23
C GLY A 95 -1.71 4.02 19.07
N GLU A 96 -0.48 4.45 19.38
CA GLU A 96 -0.23 5.72 20.10
C GLU A 96 -0.14 6.95 19.18
N ALA A 97 0.27 6.77 17.91
CA ALA A 97 0.24 7.85 16.94
C ALA A 97 -1.21 8.17 16.55
N ASN A 98 -1.68 9.36 16.96
CA ASN A 98 -2.99 9.91 16.60
C ASN A 98 -2.90 10.89 15.43
N GLU A 99 -1.83 10.81 14.64
CA GLU A 99 -1.60 11.66 13.46
C GLU A 99 -1.39 10.77 12.23
N ASP A 100 -1.66 11.34 11.06
CA ASP A 100 -1.40 10.72 9.76
C ASP A 100 -0.46 11.63 8.94
N CYS A 101 0.21 11.06 7.94
CA CYS A 101 1.14 11.77 7.06
C CYS A 101 0.53 12.16 5.71
N VAL A 102 -0.80 12.25 5.62
CA VAL A 102 -1.49 12.47 4.33
C VAL A 102 -1.21 13.87 3.80
N GLU A 103 -1.07 14.86 4.67
CA GLU A 103 -0.75 16.24 4.25
C GLU A 103 0.66 16.31 3.64
N GLU A 104 1.67 15.78 4.33
CA GLU A 104 3.05 15.74 3.85
C GLU A 104 3.19 14.89 2.59
N PHE A 105 2.45 13.78 2.52
CA PHE A 105 2.36 12.96 1.31
C PHE A 105 1.80 13.76 0.13
N PHE A 106 0.74 14.55 0.34
CA PHE A 106 0.20 15.40 -0.73
C PHE A 106 1.17 16.49 -1.15
N HIS A 107 1.96 17.08 -0.24
CA HIS A 107 3.02 18.01 -0.64
C HIS A 107 4.09 17.34 -1.50
N LEU A 108 4.53 16.12 -1.14
CA LEU A 108 5.51 15.35 -1.89
C LEU A 108 4.98 14.97 -3.28
N VAL A 109 3.78 14.37 -3.34
CA VAL A 109 3.15 13.95 -4.60
C VAL A 109 2.84 15.15 -5.48
N HIS A 110 2.36 16.26 -4.93
CA HIS A 110 2.12 17.48 -5.70
C HIS A 110 3.41 17.98 -6.38
N CYS A 111 4.53 17.97 -5.66
CA CYS A 111 5.82 18.35 -6.23
C CYS A 111 6.29 17.35 -7.30
N ALA A 112 6.25 16.05 -6.99
CA ALA A 112 6.72 14.99 -7.88
C ALA A 112 5.92 14.94 -9.18
N THR A 113 4.58 15.03 -9.09
CA THR A 113 3.68 15.02 -10.26
C THR A 113 3.85 16.25 -11.15
N GLN A 114 4.04 17.44 -10.57
CA GLN A 114 4.35 18.64 -11.37
C GLN A 114 5.67 18.53 -12.12
N CYS A 115 6.67 17.89 -11.52
CA CYS A 115 7.96 17.61 -12.16
C CYS A 115 7.85 16.51 -13.24
N ALA A 116 7.08 15.45 -12.98
CA ALA A 116 6.98 14.29 -13.86
C ALA A 116 6.04 14.53 -15.06
N ALA A 117 4.94 15.27 -14.88
CA ALA A 117 3.92 15.49 -15.91
C ALA A 117 4.48 15.89 -17.29
N PRO A 118 5.32 16.94 -17.45
CA PRO A 118 5.82 17.32 -18.78
C PRO A 118 6.73 16.25 -19.41
N LYS A 119 7.44 15.45 -18.59
CA LYS A 119 8.32 14.38 -19.05
C LYS A 119 7.51 13.16 -19.49
N LEU A 120 6.46 12.81 -18.71
CA LEU A 120 5.59 11.68 -18.97
C LEU A 120 4.86 11.84 -20.31
N TRP A 121 4.21 12.99 -20.52
CA TRP A 121 3.49 13.25 -21.78
C TRP A 121 4.39 13.34 -23.02
N SER A 122 5.71 13.45 -22.84
CA SER A 122 6.67 13.38 -23.94
C SER A 122 7.05 11.94 -24.33
N GLN A 123 6.82 10.97 -23.44
CA GLN A 123 7.16 9.56 -23.65
C GLN A 123 5.96 8.72 -24.13
N LEU A 124 4.75 9.11 -23.71
CA LEU A 124 3.51 8.47 -24.14
C LEU A 124 3.17 8.89 -25.59
N LYS A 125 2.78 7.92 -26.43
CA LYS A 125 2.35 8.13 -27.83
C LYS A 125 0.85 7.92 -28.00
#